data_AF-A0A926C245-F1
#
_entry.id   AF-A0A926C245-F1
#
_cell.length_a   1.000
_cell.length_b   1.000
_cell.length_c   1.000
_cell.angle_alpha   90.00
_cell.angle_beta   90.00
_cell.angle_gamma   90.00
#
_symmetry.space_group_name_H-M   'P 1'
#
loop_
_entity.id
_entity.type
_entity.pdbx_description
1 polymer ?
#
loop_
_entity_poly.entity_id
_entity_poly.type
_entity_poly.pdbx_seq_one_letter_code
_entity_poly.pdbx_strand_id
1 'polypeptide(L)'
;LDSSAIKSLYKTVADRPYVLMTDGSPQIQFVSTDEAAKEFIAETKEDFRQILDPDENPLRDSYRIKLRESYFEEAKLQSVKSDLEQVDGVFEVAYQENLVDSINRNITRIYLVMSAFALILLIIIVVLMNNTIRLALYSQRLLIRSMQLVGATNGFITRPFLGRGVVQGFVAGLIASGLLIALLQVAIHEMPEIDAMQEPLKVGVLLLGLMGLGVVIGLFSTFQAVNRYLGLSLDELY
;
A
#
# COMPACT_ATOMS: atom_id res chain seq x y z
N LEU A 1 24.67 -2.81 -35.22
CA LEU A 1 24.91 -1.43 -34.72
C LEU A 1 26.40 -1.24 -34.44
N ASP A 2 26.96 -0.06 -34.73
CA ASP A 2 28.33 0.27 -34.29
C ASP A 2 28.42 0.24 -32.76
N SER A 3 29.47 -0.39 -32.21
CA SER A 3 29.64 -0.55 -30.76
C SER A 3 29.72 0.79 -29.99
N SER A 4 29.95 1.90 -30.68
CA SER A 4 29.93 3.26 -30.14
C SER A 4 28.50 3.78 -29.90
N ALA A 5 27.59 3.55 -30.84
CA ALA A 5 26.18 3.97 -30.76
C ALA A 5 25.43 3.22 -29.65
N ILE A 6 25.73 1.93 -29.48
CA ILE A 6 25.21 1.08 -28.39
C ILE A 6 25.63 1.66 -27.02
N LYS A 7 26.89 2.06 -26.87
CA LYS A 7 27.41 2.63 -25.62
C LYS A 7 26.83 4.02 -25.30
N SER A 8 26.61 4.86 -26.32
CA SER A 8 25.97 6.17 -26.10
C SER A 8 24.51 6.01 -25.69
N LEU A 9 23.78 5.07 -26.29
CA LEU A 9 22.38 4.82 -25.96
C LEU A 9 22.24 4.27 -24.53
N TYR A 10 23.11 3.33 -24.14
CA TYR A 10 23.17 2.83 -22.76
C TYR A 10 23.37 3.95 -21.74
N LYS A 11 24.28 4.89 -22.01
CA LYS A 11 24.55 6.00 -21.10
C LYS A 11 23.36 6.96 -20.99
N THR A 12 22.74 7.30 -22.11
CA THR A 12 21.55 8.18 -22.15
C THR A 12 20.35 7.58 -21.41
N VAL A 13 20.17 6.26 -21.48
CA VAL A 13 19.10 5.55 -20.76
C VAL A 13 19.44 5.36 -19.29
N ALA A 14 20.71 5.07 -18.96
CA ALA A 14 21.18 4.86 -17.58
C ALA A 14 21.05 6.12 -16.70
N ASP A 15 21.20 7.31 -17.28
CA ASP A 15 21.10 8.58 -16.56
C ASP A 15 19.63 8.98 -16.24
N ARG A 16 18.64 8.21 -16.69
CA ARG A 16 17.22 8.55 -16.53
C ARG A 16 16.69 8.19 -15.13
N PRO A 17 15.80 9.02 -14.55
CA PRO A 17 15.37 8.89 -13.16
C PRO A 17 14.47 7.68 -12.87
N TYR A 18 13.87 7.08 -13.91
CA TYR A 18 12.95 5.94 -13.79
C TYR A 18 13.65 4.58 -13.79
N VAL A 19 14.94 4.51 -14.17
CA VAL A 19 15.71 3.26 -14.16
C VAL A 19 16.02 2.85 -12.72
N LEU A 20 15.76 1.57 -12.42
CA LEU A 20 16.09 0.98 -11.13
C LEU A 20 17.61 0.89 -10.99
N MET A 21 18.13 1.45 -9.89
CA MET A 21 19.53 1.33 -9.51
C MET A 21 19.61 0.33 -8.36
N THR A 22 20.32 -0.78 -8.57
CA THR A 22 20.63 -1.76 -7.52
C THR A 22 22.13 -1.72 -7.29
N ASP A 23 22.56 -1.48 -6.05
CA ASP A 23 23.98 -1.36 -5.67
C ASP A 23 24.79 -0.36 -6.52
N GLY A 24 24.14 0.76 -6.90
CA GLY A 24 24.76 1.80 -7.71
C GLY A 24 24.90 1.47 -9.20
N SER A 25 24.36 0.34 -9.66
CA SER A 25 24.36 -0.06 -11.08
C SER A 25 22.95 0.01 -11.68
N PRO A 26 22.78 0.64 -12.85
CA PRO A 26 21.50 0.68 -13.55
C PRO A 26 21.12 -0.72 -14.04
N GLN A 27 19.91 -1.17 -13.71
CA GLN A 27 19.39 -2.48 -14.10
C GLN A 27 18.91 -2.46 -15.56
N ILE A 28 19.88 -2.43 -16.47
CA ILE A 28 19.70 -2.46 -17.91
C ILE A 28 20.46 -3.65 -18.47
N GLN A 29 19.74 -4.56 -19.11
CA GLN A 29 20.32 -5.72 -19.79
C GLN A 29 20.23 -5.52 -21.30
N PHE A 30 21.38 -5.56 -21.97
CA PHE A 30 21.40 -5.64 -23.43
C PHE A 30 21.14 -7.08 -23.86
N VAL A 31 20.21 -7.26 -24.80
CA VAL A 31 19.90 -8.54 -25.41
C VAL A 31 20.14 -8.39 -26.91
N SER A 32 21.13 -9.12 -27.41
CA SER A 32 21.46 -9.11 -28.84
C SER A 32 20.41 -9.87 -29.65
N THR A 33 20.31 -9.56 -30.95
CA THR A 33 19.45 -10.28 -31.90
C THR A 33 19.61 -11.81 -31.83
N ASP A 34 20.84 -12.33 -31.67
CA ASP A 34 21.11 -13.77 -31.56
C ASP A 34 20.70 -14.36 -30.21
N GLU A 35 20.80 -13.59 -29.13
CA GLU A 35 20.41 -14.00 -27.79
C GLU A 35 18.88 -14.01 -27.64
N ALA A 36 18.21 -12.98 -28.17
CA ALA A 36 16.75 -12.91 -28.25
C ALA A 36 16.16 -14.10 -29.03
N ALA A 37 16.80 -14.50 -30.13
CA ALA A 37 16.40 -15.68 -30.90
C ALA A 37 16.47 -16.97 -30.09
N LYS A 38 17.57 -17.18 -29.35
CA LYS A 38 17.76 -18.37 -28.51
C LYS A 38 16.73 -18.43 -27.39
N GLU A 39 16.47 -17.30 -26.73
CA GLU A 39 15.49 -17.21 -25.65
C GLU A 39 14.07 -17.46 -26.15
N PHE A 40 13.68 -16.86 -27.28
CA PHE A 40 12.38 -17.08 -27.90
C PHE A 40 12.13 -18.56 -28.24
N ILE A 41 13.10 -19.23 -28.86
CA ILE A 41 12.99 -20.65 -29.21
C ILE A 41 12.91 -21.53 -27.95
N ALA A 42 13.64 -21.17 -26.89
CA ALA A 42 13.60 -21.90 -25.63
C ALA A 42 12.26 -21.76 -24.90
N GLU A 43 11.66 -20.57 -24.91
CA GLU A 43 10.39 -20.30 -24.24
C GLU A 43 9.18 -20.85 -25.01
N THR A 44 9.14 -20.64 -26.32
CA THR A 44 8.00 -21.03 -27.17
C THR A 44 8.10 -22.47 -27.66
N LYS A 45 9.30 -23.05 -27.67
CA LYS A 45 9.64 -24.34 -28.33
C LYS A 45 9.39 -24.34 -29.84
N GLU A 46 9.18 -23.17 -30.44
CA GLU A 46 8.94 -22.99 -31.86
C GLU A 46 10.15 -22.29 -32.49
N ASP A 47 10.66 -22.86 -33.59
CA ASP A 47 11.77 -22.28 -34.32
C ASP A 47 11.25 -21.50 -35.52
N PHE A 48 11.23 -20.17 -35.39
CA PHE A 48 10.78 -19.27 -36.45
C PHE A 48 11.64 -19.36 -37.71
N ARG A 49 12.88 -19.87 -37.62
CA ARG A 49 13.76 -20.15 -38.78
C ARG A 49 13.29 -21.32 -39.64
N GLN A 50 12.28 -22.06 -39.18
CA GLN A 50 11.61 -23.11 -39.97
C GLN A 50 10.47 -22.54 -40.84
N ILE A 51 10.02 -21.32 -40.56
CA ILE A 51 8.85 -20.68 -41.19
C ILE A 51 9.29 -19.44 -42.00
N LEU A 52 10.32 -18.72 -41.53
CA LEU A 52 10.97 -17.59 -42.19
C LEU A 52 12.31 -18.03 -42.78
N ASP A 53 12.90 -17.23 -43.68
CA ASP A 53 14.22 -17.51 -44.25
C ASP A 53 15.25 -17.72 -43.11
N PRO A 54 16.03 -18.82 -43.11
CA PRO A 54 16.90 -19.19 -41.98
C PRO A 54 17.98 -18.13 -41.65
N ASP A 55 18.31 -17.29 -42.63
CA ASP A 55 19.33 -16.26 -42.57
C ASP A 55 18.77 -14.88 -42.16
N GLU A 56 17.44 -14.72 -42.06
CA GLU A 56 16.80 -13.48 -41.64
C GLU A 56 16.23 -13.60 -40.22
N ASN A 57 16.93 -13.02 -39.25
CA ASN A 57 16.42 -12.87 -37.89
C ASN A 57 15.55 -11.61 -37.80
N PRO A 58 14.22 -11.72 -37.60
CA PRO A 58 13.33 -10.56 -37.52
C PRO A 58 13.50 -9.78 -36.21
N LEU A 59 14.21 -10.34 -35.23
CA LEU A 59 14.41 -9.74 -33.91
C LEU A 59 15.50 -8.67 -33.96
N ARG A 60 15.24 -7.55 -33.30
CA ARG A 60 16.19 -6.44 -33.18
C ARG A 60 16.93 -6.53 -31.85
N ASP A 61 18.13 -5.98 -31.81
CA ASP A 61 18.84 -5.70 -30.56
C ASP A 61 17.94 -4.89 -29.63
N SER A 62 17.86 -5.27 -28.36
CA SER A 62 16.96 -4.64 -27.39
C SER A 62 17.63 -4.40 -26.04
N TYR A 63 17.12 -3.41 -25.30
CA TYR A 63 17.48 -3.16 -23.92
C TYR A 63 16.29 -3.49 -23.02
N ARG A 64 16.48 -4.41 -22.07
CA ARG A 64 15.53 -4.67 -21.00
C ARG A 64 15.85 -3.79 -19.80
N ILE A 65 14.89 -2.96 -19.41
CA ILE A 65 15.06 -1.97 -18.35
C ILE A 65 14.14 -2.35 -17.19
N LYS A 66 14.70 -2.51 -15.98
CA LYS A 66 13.87 -2.59 -14.77
C LYS A 66 13.57 -1.18 -14.28
N LEU A 67 12.29 -0.90 -14.07
CA LEU A 67 11.80 0.40 -13.61
C LEU A 67 11.72 0.44 -12.08
N ARG A 68 11.79 1.64 -11.51
CA ARG A 68 11.50 1.86 -10.09
C ARG A 68 10.00 1.71 -9.81
N GLU A 69 9.67 1.19 -8.63
CA GLU A 69 8.27 1.00 -8.18
C GLU A 69 7.43 2.28 -8.27
N SER A 70 8.04 3.45 -8.03
CA SER A 70 7.38 4.75 -8.09
C SER A 70 6.90 5.16 -9.49
N TYR A 71 7.30 4.43 -10.53
CA TYR A 71 6.92 4.64 -11.93
C TYR A 71 6.02 3.51 -12.46
N PHE A 72 5.52 2.60 -11.61
CA PHE A 72 4.62 1.50 -12.03
C PHE A 72 3.17 1.96 -12.23
N GLU A 73 2.86 3.22 -11.96
CA GLU A 73 1.55 3.81 -12.26
C GLU A 73 1.37 3.96 -13.78
N GLU A 74 0.17 3.65 -14.29
CA GLU A 74 -0.18 3.68 -15.72
C GLU A 74 0.25 4.99 -16.43
N ALA A 75 -0.09 6.14 -15.85
CA ALA A 75 0.27 7.44 -16.40
C ALA A 75 1.80 7.66 -16.44
N LYS A 76 2.52 7.12 -15.46
CA LYS A 76 3.99 7.20 -15.39
C LYS A 76 4.65 6.25 -16.39
N LEU A 77 4.11 5.06 -16.60
CA LEU A 77 4.58 4.13 -17.62
C LEU A 77 4.41 4.70 -19.04
N GLN A 78 3.26 5.32 -19.33
CA GLN A 78 3.03 5.98 -20.62
C GLN A 78 4.00 7.14 -20.88
N SER A 79 4.30 7.93 -19.84
CA SER A 79 5.29 9.02 -19.95
C SER A 79 6.72 8.48 -20.11
N VAL A 80 7.08 7.39 -19.44
CA VAL A 80 8.37 6.70 -19.64
C VAL A 80 8.51 6.16 -21.06
N LYS A 81 7.47 5.53 -21.61
CA LYS A 81 7.43 5.08 -23.01
C LYS A 81 7.68 6.25 -23.96
N SER A 82 6.90 7.32 -23.79
CA SER A 82 7.00 8.51 -24.64
C SER A 82 8.38 9.19 -24.57
N ASP A 83 9.01 9.23 -23.40
CA ASP A 83 10.36 9.79 -23.22
C ASP A 83 11.44 8.92 -23.86
N LEU A 84 11.32 7.59 -23.74
CA LEU A 84 12.27 6.65 -24.34
C LEU A 84 12.16 6.57 -25.86
N GLU A 85 10.95 6.68 -26.43
CA GLU A 85 10.72 6.70 -27.88
C GLU A 85 11.28 7.97 -28.55
N GLN A 86 11.47 9.06 -27.78
CA GLN A 86 12.07 10.30 -28.28
C GLN A 86 13.60 10.26 -28.31
N VAL A 87 14.24 9.20 -27.81
CA VAL A 87 15.70 9.08 -27.81
C VAL A 87 16.18 8.64 -29.19
N ASP A 88 17.08 9.43 -29.79
CA ASP A 88 17.69 9.11 -31.08
C ASP A 88 18.34 7.71 -31.07
N GLY A 89 17.88 6.83 -31.97
CA GLY A 89 18.35 5.45 -32.07
C GLY A 89 17.45 4.42 -31.38
N VAL A 90 16.39 4.83 -30.69
CA VAL A 90 15.33 3.93 -30.22
C VAL A 90 14.29 3.74 -31.33
N PHE A 91 14.03 2.49 -31.71
CA PHE A 91 13.05 2.16 -32.73
C PHE A 91 11.63 2.03 -32.15
N GLU A 92 11.50 1.34 -31.02
CA GLU A 92 10.22 1.08 -30.35
C GLU A 92 10.46 0.77 -28.88
N VAL A 93 9.53 1.17 -28.02
CA VAL A 93 9.52 0.81 -26.59
C VAL A 93 8.28 -0.04 -26.32
N ALA A 94 8.51 -1.35 -26.26
CA ALA A 94 7.45 -2.31 -25.96
C ALA A 94 7.39 -2.60 -24.45
N TYR A 95 6.21 -2.43 -23.87
CA TYR A 95 5.86 -3.00 -22.57
C TYR A 95 4.51 -3.71 -22.69
N GLN A 96 4.25 -4.70 -21.84
CA GLN A 96 2.97 -5.40 -21.83
C GLN A 96 1.89 -4.52 -21.18
N GLU A 97 1.40 -3.54 -21.93
CA GLU A 97 0.32 -2.59 -21.55
C GLU A 97 -0.84 -3.33 -20.87
N ASN A 98 -1.41 -4.32 -21.56
CA ASN A 98 -2.58 -5.05 -21.08
C ASN A 98 -2.38 -5.79 -19.75
N LEU A 99 -1.17 -6.29 -19.46
CA LEU A 99 -0.93 -7.05 -18.23
C LEU A 99 -0.72 -6.13 -17.03
N VAL A 100 0.07 -5.06 -17.19
CA VAL A 100 0.29 -4.09 -16.12
C VAL A 100 -1.02 -3.34 -15.79
N ASP A 101 -1.78 -2.95 -16.82
CA ASP A 101 -3.06 -2.27 -16.64
C ASP A 101 -4.10 -3.17 -15.96
N SER A 102 -4.13 -4.45 -16.33
CA SER A 102 -5.02 -5.43 -15.70
C SER A 102 -4.65 -5.67 -14.24
N ILE A 103 -3.35 -5.79 -13.92
CA ILE A 103 -2.87 -5.95 -12.55
C ILE A 103 -3.23 -4.71 -11.73
N ASN A 104 -2.91 -3.51 -12.21
CA ASN A 104 -3.17 -2.27 -11.48
C ASN A 104 -4.66 -2.04 -11.25
N ARG A 105 -5.51 -2.29 -12.25
CA ARG A 105 -6.98 -2.21 -12.11
C ARG A 105 -7.52 -3.23 -11.11
N ASN A 106 -7.01 -4.46 -11.12
CA ASN A 106 -7.42 -5.49 -10.17
C ASN A 106 -6.99 -5.14 -8.75
N ILE A 107 -5.76 -4.68 -8.56
CA ILE A 107 -5.24 -4.20 -7.27
C ILE A 107 -6.10 -3.04 -6.75
N THR A 108 -6.39 -2.05 -7.59
CA THR A 108 -7.23 -0.90 -7.24
C THR A 108 -8.63 -1.35 -6.82
N ARG A 109 -9.23 -2.30 -7.54
CA ARG A 109 -10.54 -2.87 -7.20
C ARG A 109 -10.50 -3.60 -5.86
N ILE A 110 -9.46 -4.38 -5.59
CA ILE A 110 -9.28 -5.06 -4.30
C ILE A 110 -9.17 -4.04 -3.17
N TYR A 111 -8.36 -2.99 -3.34
CA TYR A 111 -8.25 -1.92 -2.35
C TYR A 111 -9.59 -1.23 -2.08
N LEU A 112 -10.38 -0.95 -3.12
CA LEU A 112 -11.69 -0.33 -2.97
C LEU A 112 -12.64 -1.21 -2.16
N VAL A 113 -12.70 -2.50 -2.48
CA VAL A 113 -13.56 -3.47 -1.75
C VAL A 113 -13.11 -3.61 -0.30
N MET A 114 -11.80 -3.76 -0.06
CA MET A 114 -11.24 -3.86 1.30
C MET A 114 -11.45 -2.58 2.11
N SER A 115 -11.33 -1.41 1.48
CA SER A 115 -11.59 -0.12 2.12
C SER A 115 -13.06 0.03 2.49
N ALA A 116 -13.98 -0.36 1.61
CA ALA A 116 -15.41 -0.37 1.91
C ALA A 116 -15.72 -1.32 3.10
N PHE A 117 -15.11 -2.50 3.12
CA PHE A 117 -15.25 -3.44 4.23
C PHE A 117 -14.71 -2.88 5.55
N ALA A 118 -13.53 -2.27 5.54
CA ALA A 118 -12.94 -1.62 6.71
C ALA A 118 -13.81 -0.47 7.23
N LEU A 119 -14.41 0.32 6.34
CA LEU A 119 -15.33 1.40 6.71
C LEU A 119 -16.58 0.87 7.43
N ILE A 120 -17.16 -0.22 6.94
CA ILE A 120 -18.32 -0.87 7.58
C ILE A 120 -17.96 -1.37 8.97
N LEU A 121 -16.81 -2.04 9.12
CA LEU A 121 -16.32 -2.49 10.42
C LEU A 121 -16.09 -1.33 11.39
N LEU A 122 -15.55 -0.22 10.91
CA LEU A 122 -15.35 0.98 11.71
C LEU A 122 -16.69 1.52 12.24
N ILE A 123 -17.73 1.56 11.41
CA ILE A 123 -19.08 1.97 11.85
C ILE A 123 -19.60 1.02 12.94
N ILE A 124 -19.45 -0.29 12.75
CA ILE A 124 -19.87 -1.30 13.74
C ILE A 124 -19.15 -1.07 15.07
N ILE A 125 -17.83 -0.83 15.05
CA ILE A 125 -17.03 -0.56 16.25
C ILE A 125 -17.53 0.70 16.97
N VAL A 126 -17.80 1.79 16.24
CA VAL A 126 -18.31 3.05 16.81
C VAL A 126 -19.66 2.83 17.49
N VAL A 127 -20.58 2.08 16.86
CA VAL A 127 -21.88 1.74 17.45
C VAL A 127 -21.72 0.89 18.72
N LEU A 128 -20.86 -0.12 18.69
CA LEU A 128 -20.59 -0.99 19.83
C LEU A 128 -19.97 -0.23 21.01
N MET A 129 -19.04 0.69 20.72
CA MET A 129 -18.43 1.57 21.70
C MET A 129 -19.46 2.50 22.33
N ASN A 130 -20.35 3.10 21.53
CA ASN A 130 -21.41 3.97 22.03
C ASN A 130 -22.33 3.22 23.01
N ASN A 131 -22.71 1.99 22.68
CA ASN A 131 -23.51 1.14 23.57
C ASN A 131 -22.76 0.77 24.86
N THR A 132 -21.49 0.40 24.75
CA THR A 132 -20.64 0.06 25.91
C THR A 132 -20.50 1.25 26.87
N ILE A 133 -20.27 2.44 26.32
CA ILE A 133 -20.11 3.66 27.13
C ILE A 133 -21.43 4.04 27.78
N ARG A 134 -22.55 3.95 27.06
CA ARG A 134 -23.87 4.19 27.65
C ARG A 134 -24.13 3.25 28.84
N LEU A 135 -23.77 1.98 28.71
CA LEU A 135 -23.87 1.01 29.80
C LEU A 135 -22.97 1.41 30.98
N ALA A 136 -21.72 1.81 30.72
CA ALA A 136 -20.78 2.27 31.73
C ALA A 136 -21.28 3.53 32.47
N LEU A 137 -21.84 4.50 31.74
CA LEU A 137 -22.43 5.72 32.30
C LEU A 137 -23.66 5.39 33.16
N TYR A 138 -24.53 4.50 32.69
CA TYR A 138 -25.69 4.05 33.47
C TYR A 138 -25.28 3.36 34.77
N SER A 139 -24.26 2.49 34.72
CA SER A 139 -23.70 1.83 35.91
C SER A 139 -23.11 2.82 36.92
N GLN A 140 -22.56 3.96 36.44
CA GLN A 140 -21.92 4.98 37.27
C GLN A 140 -22.81 6.23 37.50
N ARG A 141 -24.11 6.14 37.21
CA ARG A 141 -25.04 7.29 37.23
C ARG A 141 -25.06 8.06 38.56
N LEU A 142 -24.93 7.37 39.70
CA LEU A 142 -24.94 8.00 41.02
C LEU A 142 -23.70 8.86 41.24
N LEU A 143 -22.55 8.39 40.77
CA LEU A 143 -21.27 9.09 40.86
C LEU A 143 -21.28 10.34 39.97
N ILE A 144 -21.81 10.21 38.75
CA ILE A 144 -22.01 11.34 37.83
C ILE A 144 -22.95 12.38 38.44
N ARG A 145 -24.08 11.96 39.04
CA ARG A 145 -25.02 12.86 39.69
C ARG A 145 -24.39 13.60 40.87
N SER A 146 -23.59 12.92 41.69
CA SER A 146 -22.85 13.55 42.79
C SER A 146 -21.88 14.62 42.26
N MET A 147 -21.14 14.31 41.18
CA MET A 147 -20.26 15.29 40.53
C MET A 147 -21.03 16.51 40.01
N GLN A 148 -22.20 16.31 39.40
CA GLN A 148 -23.06 17.39 38.91
C GLN A 148 -23.57 18.29 40.05
N LEU A 149 -23.94 17.71 41.20
CA LEU A 149 -24.42 18.47 42.37
C LEU A 149 -23.35 19.38 42.99
N VAL A 150 -22.08 19.01 42.86
CA VAL A 150 -20.93 19.83 43.30
C VAL A 150 -20.52 20.85 42.23
N GLY A 151 -21.22 20.90 41.09
CA GLY A 151 -20.94 21.84 39.99
C GLY A 151 -19.80 21.43 39.06
N ALA A 152 -19.47 20.13 38.99
CA ALA A 152 -18.45 19.65 38.07
C ALA A 152 -18.84 19.90 36.60
N THR A 153 -17.87 20.37 35.80
CA THR A 153 -18.07 20.62 34.38
C THR A 153 -18.17 19.31 33.59
N ASN A 154 -18.85 19.33 32.43
CA ASN A 154 -18.95 18.16 31.54
C ASN A 154 -17.58 17.57 31.21
N GLY A 155 -16.56 18.41 30.98
CA GLY A 155 -15.19 17.95 30.73
C GLY A 155 -14.57 17.17 31.91
N PHE A 156 -14.86 17.56 33.15
CA PHE A 156 -14.39 16.85 34.34
C PHE A 156 -15.01 15.45 34.44
N ILE A 157 -16.30 15.32 34.13
CA ILE A 157 -17.02 14.04 34.11
C ILE A 157 -16.50 13.14 32.98
N THR A 158 -16.14 13.72 31.83
CA THR A 158 -15.79 12.99 30.61
C THR A 158 -14.35 12.44 30.62
N ARG A 159 -13.41 13.14 31.27
CA ARG A 159 -11.98 12.76 31.38
C ARG A 159 -11.70 11.30 31.78
N PRO A 160 -12.27 10.74 32.87
CA PRO A 160 -11.99 9.36 33.26
C PRO A 160 -12.43 8.34 32.20
N PHE A 161 -13.50 8.64 31.45
CA PHE A 161 -13.95 7.79 30.36
C PHE A 161 -13.02 7.89 29.15
N LEU A 162 -12.57 9.09 28.77
CA LEU A 162 -11.59 9.25 27.70
C LEU A 162 -10.29 8.49 27.99
N GLY A 163 -9.81 8.51 29.25
CA GLY A 163 -8.63 7.74 29.65
C GLY A 163 -8.79 6.24 29.41
N ARG A 164 -9.96 5.67 29.73
CA ARG A 164 -10.28 4.28 29.40
C ARG A 164 -10.28 4.05 27.89
N GLY A 165 -10.87 4.97 27.12
CA GLY A 165 -10.90 4.91 25.65
C GLY A 165 -9.51 4.92 25.01
N VAL A 166 -8.58 5.75 25.52
CA VAL A 166 -7.17 5.78 25.08
C VAL A 166 -6.51 4.43 25.31
N VAL A 167 -6.60 3.90 26.53
CA VAL A 167 -5.95 2.63 26.89
C VAL A 167 -6.51 1.49 26.04
N GLN A 168 -7.83 1.44 25.87
CA GLN A 168 -8.49 0.40 25.08
C GLN A 168 -8.11 0.51 23.60
N GLY A 169 -8.04 1.72 23.05
CA GLY A 169 -7.57 1.98 21.69
C GLY A 169 -6.10 1.63 21.47
N PHE A 170 -5.24 1.95 22.43
CA PHE A 170 -3.83 1.59 22.41
C PHE A 170 -3.61 0.07 22.44
N VAL A 171 -4.31 -0.64 23.33
CA VAL A 171 -4.24 -2.10 23.42
C VAL A 171 -4.76 -2.75 22.14
N ALA A 172 -5.86 -2.23 21.56
CA ALA A 172 -6.35 -2.72 20.27
C ALA A 172 -5.31 -2.53 19.15
N GLY A 173 -4.66 -1.36 19.09
CA GLY A 173 -3.58 -1.09 18.13
C GLY A 173 -2.35 -1.96 18.33
N LEU A 174 -1.98 -2.26 19.58
CA LEU A 174 -0.90 -3.20 19.92
C LEU A 174 -1.22 -4.61 19.43
N ILE A 175 -2.44 -5.09 19.69
CA ILE A 175 -2.89 -6.42 19.24
C ILE A 175 -2.92 -6.48 17.71
N ALA A 176 -3.48 -5.46 17.04
CA ALA A 176 -3.50 -5.39 15.59
C ALA A 176 -2.09 -5.39 14.98
N SER A 177 -1.16 -4.66 15.59
CA SER A 177 0.25 -4.65 15.18
C SER A 177 0.91 -6.02 15.33
N GLY A 178 0.66 -6.71 16.45
CA GLY A 178 1.15 -8.08 16.67
C GLY A 178 0.59 -9.07 15.66
N LEU A 179 -0.71 -8.99 15.36
CA LEU A 179 -1.35 -9.82 14.33
C LEU A 179 -0.79 -9.55 12.93
N LEU A 180 -0.53 -8.28 12.60
CA LEU A 180 0.07 -7.93 11.33
C LEU A 180 1.48 -8.53 11.18
N ILE A 181 2.31 -8.44 12.22
CA ILE A 181 3.64 -9.06 12.21
C ILE A 181 3.52 -10.58 12.07
N ALA A 182 2.59 -11.21 12.78
CA ALA A 182 2.38 -12.66 12.67
C ALA A 182 1.96 -13.07 11.25
N LEU A 183 1.03 -12.34 10.63
CA LEU A 183 0.62 -12.58 9.24
C LEU A 183 1.76 -12.36 8.26
N LEU A 184 2.58 -11.33 8.48
CA LEU A 184 3.74 -11.06 7.65
C LEU A 184 4.76 -12.21 7.73
N GLN A 185 5.03 -12.73 8.92
CA GLN A 185 5.93 -13.88 9.10
C GLN A 185 5.41 -15.14 8.41
N VAL A 186 4.11 -15.40 8.48
CA VAL A 186 3.48 -16.50 7.72
C VAL A 186 3.63 -16.28 6.21
N ALA A 187 3.43 -15.05 5.73
CA ALA A 187 3.58 -14.74 4.31
C ALA A 187 5.02 -14.93 3.80
N ILE A 188 6.02 -14.50 4.59
CA ILE A 188 7.45 -14.70 4.27
C ILE A 188 7.80 -16.19 4.23
N HIS A 189 7.20 -16.99 5.11
CA HIS A 189 7.47 -18.43 5.15
C HIS A 189 7.01 -19.14 3.86
N GLU A 190 5.84 -18.75 3.35
CA GLU A 190 5.27 -19.32 2.11
C GLU A 190 5.93 -18.73 0.85
N MET A 191 6.36 -17.47 0.89
CA MET A 191 6.95 -16.75 -0.24
C MET A 191 8.17 -15.94 0.23
N PRO A 192 9.38 -16.53 0.22
CA PRO A 192 10.60 -15.90 0.72
C PRO A 192 10.96 -14.59 0.00
N GLU A 193 10.49 -14.41 -1.24
CA GLU A 193 10.72 -13.20 -2.05
C GLU A 193 10.12 -11.95 -1.40
N ILE A 194 9.10 -12.10 -0.55
CA ILE A 194 8.47 -10.99 0.19
C ILE A 194 9.46 -10.33 1.15
N ASP A 195 10.43 -11.08 1.70
CA ASP A 195 11.42 -10.54 2.62
C ASP A 195 12.33 -9.51 1.92
N ALA A 196 12.73 -9.79 0.68
CA ALA A 196 13.58 -8.90 -0.12
C ALA A 196 12.87 -7.61 -0.55
N MET A 197 11.53 -7.59 -0.55
CA MET A 197 10.72 -6.41 -0.90
C MET A 197 10.38 -5.54 0.32
N GLN A 198 10.76 -5.94 1.53
CA GLN A 198 10.42 -5.20 2.73
C GLN A 198 11.32 -4.00 2.94
N GLU A 199 10.69 -2.88 3.25
CA GLU A 199 11.37 -1.71 3.83
C GLU A 199 11.03 -1.62 5.32
N PRO A 200 11.98 -1.93 6.23
CA PRO A 200 11.73 -1.93 7.67
C PRO A 200 11.17 -0.61 8.20
N LEU A 201 11.57 0.51 7.58
CA LEU A 201 11.07 1.84 7.93
C LEU A 201 9.56 1.97 7.63
N LYS A 202 9.10 1.52 6.45
CA LYS A 202 7.67 1.57 6.08
C LYS A 202 6.84 0.69 7.00
N VAL A 203 7.34 -0.51 7.34
CA VAL A 203 6.67 -1.42 8.27
C VAL A 203 6.57 -0.78 9.67
N GLY A 204 7.65 -0.21 10.18
CA GLY A 204 7.66 0.48 11.47
C GLY A 204 6.67 1.65 11.55
N VAL A 205 6.63 2.48 10.50
CA VAL A 205 5.66 3.59 10.39
C VAL A 205 4.22 3.06 10.37
N LEU A 206 3.96 1.96 9.68
CA LEU A 206 2.62 1.36 9.61
C LEU A 206 2.18 0.82 10.97
N LEU A 207 3.06 0.14 11.71
CA LEU A 207 2.76 -0.36 13.07
C LEU A 207 2.46 0.79 14.05
N LEU A 208 3.29 1.84 14.05
CA LEU A 208 3.03 3.04 14.84
C LEU A 208 1.75 3.75 14.41
N GLY A 209 1.47 3.76 13.11
CA GLY A 209 0.23 4.27 12.54
C GLY A 209 -0.99 3.52 13.06
N LEU A 210 -0.96 2.20 13.12
CA LEU A 210 -2.04 1.36 13.67
C LEU A 210 -2.30 1.67 15.16
N MET A 211 -1.24 1.81 15.95
CA MET A 211 -1.35 2.19 17.36
C MET A 211 -1.98 3.57 17.52
N GLY A 212 -1.49 4.56 16.78
CA GLY A 212 -2.01 5.92 16.81
C GLY A 212 -3.47 5.98 16.37
N LEU A 213 -3.82 5.29 15.30
CA LEU A 213 -5.18 5.23 14.77
C LEU A 213 -6.15 4.56 15.76
N GLY A 214 -5.73 3.47 16.43
CA GLY A 214 -6.49 2.86 17.51
C GLY A 214 -6.80 3.81 18.65
N VAL A 215 -5.81 4.59 19.10
CA VAL A 215 -5.99 5.63 20.14
C VAL A 215 -6.94 6.73 19.68
N VAL A 216 -6.78 7.22 18.45
CA VAL A 216 -7.64 8.27 17.88
C VAL A 216 -9.09 7.79 17.80
N ILE A 217 -9.33 6.57 17.30
CA ILE A 217 -10.68 6.00 17.25
C ILE A 217 -11.26 5.84 18.66
N GLY A 218 -10.48 5.30 19.60
CA GLY A 218 -10.92 5.13 20.99
C GLY A 218 -11.30 6.45 21.65
N LEU A 219 -10.48 7.48 21.49
CA LEU A 219 -10.74 8.83 21.97
C LEU A 219 -11.99 9.44 21.33
N PHE A 220 -12.06 9.44 20.00
CA PHE A 220 -13.16 10.07 19.26
C PHE A 220 -14.50 9.41 19.58
N SER A 221 -14.54 8.08 19.53
CA SER A 221 -15.73 7.29 19.85
C SER A 221 -16.19 7.54 21.28
N THR A 222 -15.23 7.61 22.22
CA THR A 222 -15.56 7.82 23.63
C THR A 222 -16.06 9.22 23.91
N PHE A 223 -15.39 10.22 23.36
CA PHE A 223 -15.79 11.61 23.45
C PHE A 223 -17.19 11.82 22.88
N GLN A 224 -17.47 11.31 21.67
CA GLN A 224 -18.79 11.43 21.03
C GLN A 224 -19.89 10.79 21.89
N ALA A 225 -19.67 9.59 22.41
CA ALA A 225 -20.67 8.86 23.19
C ALA A 225 -20.98 9.55 24.54
N VAL A 226 -19.96 9.97 25.29
CA VAL A 226 -20.15 10.65 26.58
C VAL A 226 -20.78 12.03 26.39
N ASN A 227 -20.32 12.80 25.42
CA ASN A 227 -20.84 14.16 25.18
C ASN A 227 -22.30 14.11 24.72
N ARG A 228 -22.67 13.11 23.91
CA ARG A 228 -24.06 12.85 23.55
C ARG A 228 -24.91 12.47 24.77
N TYR A 229 -24.39 11.70 25.72
CA TYR A 229 -25.12 11.32 26.93
C TYR A 229 -25.31 12.49 27.90
N LEU A 230 -24.26 13.30 28.13
CA LEU A 230 -24.33 14.46 29.03
C LEU A 230 -25.15 15.63 28.47
N GLY A 231 -25.31 15.69 27.14
CA GLY A 231 -26.15 16.68 26.47
C GLY A 231 -27.65 16.38 26.52
N LEU A 232 -28.06 15.17 26.92
CA LEU A 232 -29.47 14.85 27.14
C LEU A 232 -29.92 15.49 28.46
N SER A 233 -31.00 16.27 28.42
CA SER A 233 -31.56 16.93 29.61
C SER A 233 -31.98 15.89 30.64
N LEU A 234 -31.78 16.23 31.92
CA LEU A 234 -32.11 15.40 33.11
C LEU A 234 -33.55 14.84 33.11
N ASP A 235 -34.48 15.43 32.34
CA ASP A 235 -35.88 14.99 32.17
C ASP A 235 -36.08 13.85 31.15
N GLU A 236 -35.13 13.56 30.26
CA GLU A 236 -35.22 12.40 29.33
C GLU A 236 -34.56 11.13 29.89
N LEU A 237 -33.90 11.25 31.04
CA LEU A 237 -33.24 10.13 31.72
C LEU A 237 -34.16 9.41 32.72
N TYR A 238 -35.40 9.90 32.90
CA TYR A 238 -36.41 9.39 33.81
C TYR A 238 -37.72 9.08 33.08
#